data_AF-A0A1Q3ZIB6-F1
#
_entry.id   AF-A0A1Q3ZIB6-F1
#
_cell.length_a   1.000
_cell.length_b   1.000
_cell.length_c   1.000
_cell.angle_alpha   90.00
_cell.angle_beta   90.00
_cell.angle_gamma   90.00
#
_symmetry.space_group_name_H-M   'P 1'
#
loop_
_entity.id
_entity.type
_entity.pdbx_description
1 polymer ?
#
loop_
_entity_poly.entity_id
_entity_poly.type
_entity_poly.pdbx_seq_one_letter_code
_entity_poly.pdbx_strand_id
1 'polypeptide(L)'
;MNEDEQILLFSYLLFWTTFAFLLIKNKYNKQILIINLTIHVIYSSYFLHCLFYRSYGNGTALAWWFYLLLLLWTHCIINLGQLIHLIIKAKKQKIN
;
A
#
# COMPACT_ATOMS: atom_id res chain seq x y z
N MET A 1 6.26 6.32 -21.24
CA MET A 1 5.92 6.14 -19.82
C MET A 1 6.74 7.16 -19.07
N ASN A 2 6.07 8.13 -18.45
CA ASN A 2 6.74 9.22 -17.75
C ASN A 2 7.37 8.69 -16.44
N GLU A 3 8.41 9.37 -15.94
CA GLU A 3 9.11 8.96 -14.70
C GLU A 3 8.14 8.81 -13.52
N ASP A 4 7.13 9.69 -13.42
CA ASP A 4 6.07 9.67 -12.41
C ASP A 4 5.25 8.38 -12.43
N GLU A 5 4.97 7.83 -13.62
CA GLU A 5 4.20 6.60 -13.78
C GLU A 5 5.04 5.38 -13.36
N GLN A 6 6.34 5.42 -13.64
CA GLN A 6 7.29 4.37 -13.22
C GLN A 6 7.40 4.31 -11.70
N ILE A 7 7.55 5.46 -11.04
CA ILE A 7 7.62 5.58 -9.58
C ILE A 7 6.33 5.03 -8.94
N LEU A 8 5.18 5.40 -9.49
CA LEU A 8 3.89 4.94 -8.99
C LEU A 8 3.73 3.42 -9.16
N LEU A 9 4.07 2.88 -10.34
CA LEU A 9 4.03 1.45 -10.63
C LEU A 9 4.94 0.67 -9.68
N PHE A 10 6.18 1.13 -9.49
CA PHE A 10 7.12 0.50 -8.56
C PHE A 10 6.59 0.51 -7.13
N SER A 11 5.99 1.63 -6.70
CA SER A 11 5.40 1.73 -5.36
C SER A 11 4.22 0.77 -5.18
N TYR A 12 3.39 0.57 -6.21
CA TYR A 12 2.31 -0.42 -6.17
C TYR A 12 2.85 -1.85 -6.09
N LEU A 13 3.87 -2.19 -6.90
CA LEU A 13 4.51 -3.50 -6.85
C LEU A 13 5.09 -3.79 -5.45
N LEU A 14 5.74 -2.81 -4.84
CA LEU A 14 6.31 -2.92 -3.49
C LEU A 14 5.21 -3.11 -2.43
N PHE A 15 4.09 -2.38 -2.54
CA PHE A 15 2.94 -2.58 -1.67
C PHE A 15 2.34 -3.99 -1.82
N TRP A 16 2.07 -4.43 -3.04
CA TRP A 16 1.45 -5.73 -3.32
C TRP A 16 2.32 -6.91 -2.90
N THR A 17 3.63 -6.83 -3.11
CA THR A 17 4.58 -7.87 -2.67
C THR A 17 4.62 -7.96 -1.14
N THR A 18 4.67 -6.83 -0.43
CA THR A 18 4.64 -6.79 1.04
C THR A 18 3.31 -7.33 1.58
N PHE A 19 2.19 -6.94 0.96
CA PHE A 19 0.86 -7.40 1.33
C PHE A 19 0.69 -8.92 1.10
N ALA A 20 1.13 -9.45 -0.04
CA ALA A 20 1.08 -10.87 -0.34
C ALA A 20 1.88 -11.68 0.70
N PHE A 21 3.06 -11.20 1.09
CA PHE A 21 3.87 -11.84 2.13
C PHE A 21 3.17 -11.86 3.50
N LEU A 22 2.54 -10.75 3.88
CA LEU A 22 1.72 -10.68 5.09
C LEU A 22 0.55 -11.65 5.05
N LEU A 23 -0.13 -11.78 3.92
CA LEU A 23 -1.29 -12.65 3.74
C LEU A 23 -0.91 -14.13 3.89
N ILE A 24 0.28 -14.52 3.40
CA ILE A 24 0.82 -15.88 3.55
C ILE A 24 1.21 -16.16 5.02
N LYS A 25 1.82 -15.20 5.71
CA LYS A 25 2.33 -15.38 7.08
C LYS A 25 1.28 -15.26 8.17
N ASN A 26 0.26 -14.43 7.97
CA ASN A 26 -0.69 -14.08 9.01
C ASN A 26 -1.96 -14.95 8.95
N LYS A 27 -1.95 -16.08 9.67
CA LYS A 27 -3.11 -16.99 9.73
C LYS A 27 -4.26 -16.48 10.61
N TYR A 28 -3.97 -15.68 11.64
CA TYR A 28 -4.94 -15.34 12.69
C TYR A 28 -5.60 -13.97 12.50
N ASN A 29 -4.89 -12.97 11.98
CA ASN A 29 -5.41 -11.60 11.86
C ASN A 29 -5.79 -11.22 10.42
N LYS A 30 -6.45 -12.14 9.69
CA LYS A 30 -6.87 -11.92 8.29
C LYS A 30 -7.86 -10.76 8.14
N GLN A 31 -8.73 -10.54 9.13
CA GLN A 31 -9.70 -9.43 9.11
C GLN A 31 -9.00 -8.06 9.00
N ILE A 32 -7.93 -7.82 9.77
CA ILE A 32 -7.17 -6.57 9.71
C ILE A 32 -6.53 -6.38 8.33
N LEU A 33 -5.99 -7.45 7.74
CA LEU A 33 -5.42 -7.40 6.38
C LEU A 33 -6.49 -7.07 5.32
N ILE A 34 -7.69 -7.64 5.45
CA ILE A 34 -8.81 -7.36 4.54
C ILE A 34 -9.27 -5.89 4.67
N ILE A 35 -9.34 -5.37 5.90
CA ILE A 35 -9.68 -3.95 6.13
C ILE A 35 -8.62 -3.04 5.51
N ASN A 36 -7.33 -3.31 5.74
CA ASN A 36 -6.24 -2.54 5.13
C ASN A 36 -6.28 -2.59 3.60
N LEU A 37 -6.57 -3.75 3.01
CA LEU A 37 -6.73 -3.90 1.57
C LEU A 37 -7.92 -3.10 1.04
N THR A 38 -9.04 -3.15 1.77
CA THR A 38 -10.26 -2.43 1.39
C THR A 38 -10.02 -0.92 1.40
N ILE A 39 -9.38 -0.40 2.46
CA ILE A 39 -8.97 1.01 2.54
C ILE A 39 -8.06 1.38 1.37
N HIS A 40 -7.06 0.53 1.08
CA HIS A 40 -6.16 0.70 -0.06
C HIS A 40 -6.90 0.82 -1.39
N VAL A 41 -7.78 -0.13 -1.70
CA VAL A 41 -8.55 -0.14 -2.94
C VAL A 41 -9.44 1.11 -3.04
N ILE A 42 -10.09 1.52 -1.96
CA ILE A 42 -10.98 2.69 -1.95
C ILE A 42 -10.20 3.96 -2.27
N TYR A 43 -9.12 4.26 -1.54
CA TYR A 43 -8.38 5.49 -1.82
C TYR A 43 -7.65 5.42 -3.17
N SER A 44 -7.03 4.29 -3.51
CA SER A 44 -6.33 4.13 -4.79
C SER A 44 -7.27 4.36 -5.97
N SER A 45 -8.48 3.80 -5.92
CA SER A 45 -9.48 4.01 -6.98
C SER A 45 -9.90 5.47 -7.07
N TYR A 46 -10.15 6.12 -5.93
CA TYR A 46 -10.52 7.54 -5.88
C TYR A 46 -9.42 8.45 -6.44
N PHE A 47 -8.18 8.28 -5.99
CA PHE A 47 -7.05 9.10 -6.43
C PHE A 47 -6.67 8.84 -7.88
N LEU A 48 -6.71 7.59 -8.35
CA LEU A 48 -6.51 7.27 -9.76
C LEU A 48 -7.61 7.90 -10.62
N HIS A 49 -8.87 7.84 -10.19
CA HIS A 49 -9.97 8.51 -10.89
C HIS A 49 -9.73 10.03 -10.99
N CYS A 50 -9.36 10.69 -9.89
CA CYS A 50 -8.99 12.11 -9.91
C CYS A 50 -7.81 12.38 -10.85
N LEU A 51 -6.79 11.52 -10.86
CA LEU A 51 -5.61 11.66 -11.69
C LEU A 51 -5.94 11.50 -13.18
N PHE A 52 -6.83 10.57 -13.57
CA PHE A 52 -7.23 10.41 -14.97
C PHE A 52 -8.19 11.49 -15.45
N TYR A 53 -9.18 11.88 -14.64
CA TYR A 53 -10.28 12.72 -15.11
C TYR A 53 -10.16 14.21 -14.75
N ARG A 54 -9.47 14.56 -13.65
CA ARG A 54 -9.29 15.98 -13.26
C ARG A 54 -7.94 16.58 -13.69
N SER A 55 -6.98 15.74 -14.05
CA SER A 55 -5.68 16.16 -14.59
C SER A 55 -5.81 16.89 -15.92
N TYR A 56 -6.69 16.41 -16.81
CA TYR A 56 -6.83 16.94 -18.18
C TYR A 56 -7.33 18.40 -18.28
N GLY A 57 -7.88 18.98 -17.20
CA GLY A 57 -8.47 20.33 -17.24
C GLY A 57 -7.82 21.40 -16.36
N ASN A 58 -7.22 21.03 -15.22
CA ASN A 58 -6.89 22.01 -14.16
C ASN A 58 -5.42 21.99 -13.68
N GLY A 59 -4.53 21.18 -14.28
CA GLY A 59 -3.12 21.13 -13.88
C GLY A 59 -2.86 20.56 -12.46
N THR A 60 -3.88 20.11 -11.76
CA THR A 60 -3.77 19.53 -10.39
C THR A 60 -3.25 18.10 -10.35
N ALA A 61 -2.87 17.54 -11.50
CA ALA A 61 -2.41 16.16 -11.66
C ALA A 61 -1.31 15.77 -10.67
N LEU A 62 -0.32 16.65 -10.53
CA LEU A 62 0.83 16.44 -9.67
C LEU A 62 0.43 16.32 -8.19
N ALA A 63 -0.55 17.10 -7.74
CA ALA A 63 -1.03 17.04 -6.36
C ALA A 63 -1.73 15.70 -6.07
N TRP A 64 -2.61 15.24 -6.98
CA TRP A 64 -3.27 13.95 -6.86
C TRP A 64 -2.27 12.79 -6.88
N TRP A 65 -1.28 12.86 -7.76
CA TRP A 65 -0.19 11.89 -7.84
C TRP A 65 0.61 11.84 -6.53
N PHE A 66 0.99 13.00 -5.99
CA PHE A 66 1.76 13.09 -4.76
C PHE A 66 0.98 12.57 -3.54
N TYR A 67 -0.31 12.91 -3.42
CA TYR A 67 -1.15 12.39 -2.35
C TYR A 67 -1.33 10.87 -2.42
N LEU A 68 -1.50 10.34 -3.63
CA LEU A 68 -1.56 8.89 -3.84
C LEU A 68 -0.26 8.22 -3.41
N LEU A 69 0.88 8.76 -3.83
CA LEU A 69 2.19 8.25 -3.46
C LEU A 69 2.40 8.28 -1.93
N LEU A 70 2.05 9.39 -1.28
CA LEU A 70 2.19 9.55 0.17
C LEU A 70 1.34 8.53 0.96
N LEU A 71 0.10 8.29 0.54
CA LEU A 71 -0.77 7.29 1.16
C LEU A 71 -0.26 5.86 0.95
N LEU A 72 0.26 5.58 -0.25
CA LEU A 72 0.81 4.28 -0.61
C LEU A 72 2.04 3.93 0.23
N TRP A 73 2.99 4.88 0.36
CA TRP A 73 4.18 4.72 1.18
C TRP A 73 3.84 4.62 2.66
N THR A 74 2.87 5.40 3.15
CA THR A 74 2.37 5.30 4.53
C THR A 74 1.81 3.90 4.81
N HIS A 75 0.99 3.36 3.90
CA HIS A 75 0.48 1.99 4.01
C HIS A 75 1.60 0.95 3.95
N CYS A 76 2.62 1.18 3.14
CA CYS A 76 3.77 0.29 3.07
C CYS A 76 4.54 0.23 4.39
N ILE A 77 4.74 1.38 5.05
CA ILE A 77 5.38 1.45 6.37
C ILE A 77 4.55 0.69 7.41
N ILE A 78 3.22 0.86 7.40
CA ILE A 78 2.31 0.13 8.31
C ILE A 78 2.43 -1.38 8.09
N ASN A 79 2.41 -1.84 6.83
CA ASN A 79 2.56 -3.25 6.48
C ASN A 79 3.93 -3.80 6.90
N LEU A 80 5.01 -3.05 6.71
CA LEU A 80 6.36 -3.41 7.18
C LEU A 80 6.41 -3.53 8.71
N GLY A 81 5.80 -2.60 9.44
CA GLY A 81 5.69 -2.67 10.90
C GLY A 81 4.94 -3.92 11.38
N GLN A 82 3.82 -4.25 10.75
CA GLN A 82 3.08 -5.49 11.01
C GLN A 82 3.93 -6.72 10.74
N LEU A 83 4.73 -6.70 9.68
CA LEU A 83 5.58 -7.81 9.31
C LEU A 83 6.70 -8.04 10.33
N ILE A 84 7.38 -6.97 10.74
CA ILE A 84 8.43 -7.01 11.77
C ILE A 84 7.85 -7.56 13.08
N HIS A 85 6.68 -7.08 13.49
CA HIS A 85 6.00 -7.58 14.69
C HIS A 85 5.71 -9.08 14.61
N LEU A 86 5.22 -9.58 13.45
CA LEU A 86 4.98 -11.01 13.24
C LEU A 86 6.27 -11.83 13.31
N ILE A 87 7.38 -11.35 12.75
CA ILE A 87 8.68 -12.02 12.79
C ILE A 87 9.19 -12.11 14.24
N ILE A 88 9.11 -11.02 15.00
CA ILE A 88 9.54 -11.00 16.41
C ILE A 88 8.69 -11.96 17.24
N LYS A 89 7.36 -11.96 17.06
CA LYS A 89 6.44 -12.88 17.77
C LYS A 89 6.73 -14.34 17.43
N ALA A 90 6.96 -14.66 16.16
CA ALA A 90 7.28 -16.02 15.72
C ALA A 90 8.62 -16.52 16.31
N LYS A 91 9.64 -15.65 16.42
CA LYS A 91 10.90 -16.01 17.08
C LYS A 91 10.72 -16.32 18.56
N LYS A 92 9.94 -15.51 19.30
CA LYS A 92 9.66 -15.75 20.73
C LYS A 92 8.96 -17.09 20.97
N GLN A 93 8.01 -17.47 20.12
CA GLN A 93 7.29 -18.75 20.25
C GLN A 93 8.14 -19.98 19.92
N LYS A 94 9.28 -19.81 19.25
CA LYS A 94 10.18 -20.93 18.90
C LYS A 94 11.26 -21.19 19.98
N ILE A 95 11.38 -20.29 20.95
CA ILE A 95 12.38 -20.34 22.04
C ILE A 95 11.77 -20.91 23.34
N ASN A 96 10.43 -20.84 23.48
CA ASN A 96 9.67 -21.60 24.50
C ASN A 96 9.26 -22.97 23.96
#